data_AF-A0A1M3E4Q1-F1
#
_entry.id   AF-A0A1M3E4Q1-F1
#
_cell.length_a   1.000
_cell.length_b   1.000
_cell.length_c   1.000
_cell.angle_alpha   90.00
_cell.angle_beta   90.00
_cell.angle_gamma   90.00
#
_symmetry.space_group_name_H-M   'P 1'
#
loop_
_entity.id
_entity.type
_entity.pdbx_description
1 polymer ?
#
loop_
_entity_poly.entity_id
_entity_poly.type
_entity_poly.pdbx_seq_one_letter_code
_entity_poly.pdbx_strand_id
1 'polypeptide(L)'
;MVERFPGDAYRISRLQQNIMVLTSMFLSKTYISFLILFLLTGFSSGAPEQELGYSKALLQEGFTFKGPAAAFPRQKKYEISFSATLYSASLIAIELQGLPGSNPKASGYYVALWQGTQIEDRYRSQAQQLIQLDSQEGSFVFELSEGINNKDYIIGLGIDDKDSTSFCSTVIIPKDQPLYIPVSDTYAFSSSVTLVKIGTNSLIAAYRTPAFNLPAMNQNWIALFQGPFTANTFKGRNLIIRQNIPGNINEGMAAINNIEGGLMPEQYYTLVYGMGYASTDSNSTYNIIAATEFQVPGNKE
;
A
#
# COMPACT_ATOMS: atom_id res chain seq x y z
N MET A 1 33.02 -76.39 -13.44
CA MET A 1 32.67 -75.19 -14.24
C MET A 1 32.21 -74.13 -13.23
N VAL A 2 33.02 -73.17 -12.76
CA VAL A 2 34.00 -72.30 -13.47
C VAL A 2 33.26 -71.52 -14.58
N GLU A 3 33.08 -70.19 -14.57
CA GLU A 3 33.51 -69.08 -13.67
C GLU A 3 32.62 -67.81 -13.91
N ARG A 4 32.65 -66.63 -13.24
CA ARG A 4 33.43 -66.01 -12.13
C ARG A 4 32.62 -64.85 -11.47
N PHE A 5 33.04 -64.36 -10.30
CA PHE A 5 32.75 -63.01 -9.72
C PHE A 5 33.80 -61.96 -10.24
N PRO A 6 33.85 -60.64 -9.87
CA PRO A 6 33.16 -59.85 -8.81
C PRO A 6 32.46 -58.57 -9.38
N GLY A 7 31.94 -57.58 -8.63
CA GLY A 7 31.90 -57.31 -7.18
C GLY A 7 32.58 -55.98 -6.80
N ASP A 8 31.77 -55.05 -6.28
CA ASP A 8 32.04 -53.95 -5.34
C ASP A 8 33.14 -52.85 -5.54
N ALA A 9 32.63 -51.61 -5.53
CA ALA A 9 33.04 -50.47 -4.67
C ALA A 9 34.13 -49.44 -5.07
N TYR A 10 34.07 -48.33 -4.32
CA TYR A 10 35.02 -47.20 -4.12
C TYR A 10 34.94 -45.89 -4.96
N ARG A 11 34.17 -44.94 -4.39
CA ARG A 11 34.55 -43.56 -3.98
C ARG A 11 35.28 -42.58 -4.94
N ILE A 12 34.61 -41.44 -5.13
CA ILE A 12 35.06 -40.05 -4.80
C ILE A 12 36.49 -39.63 -5.23
N SER A 13 36.61 -38.76 -6.25
CA SER A 13 37.07 -37.34 -6.13
C SER A 13 37.81 -36.78 -7.35
N ARG A 14 37.77 -35.42 -7.45
CA ARG A 14 38.66 -34.50 -8.21
C ARG A 14 38.56 -34.54 -9.75
N LEU A 15 38.27 -33.42 -10.43
CA LEU A 15 39.01 -32.15 -10.63
C LEU A 15 40.11 -32.24 -11.71
N GLN A 16 40.01 -31.36 -12.72
CA GLN A 16 40.96 -31.08 -13.82
C GLN A 16 41.08 -32.24 -14.86
N GLN A 17 41.01 -32.04 -16.17
CA GLN A 17 41.71 -31.06 -17.02
C GLN A 17 41.00 -30.85 -18.39
N ASN A 18 41.56 -29.92 -19.19
CA ASN A 18 41.36 -29.64 -20.64
C ASN A 18 40.22 -28.69 -21.03
N ILE A 19 40.35 -27.76 -22.00
CA ILE A 19 41.45 -27.09 -22.76
C ILE A 19 40.80 -25.74 -23.21
N MET A 20 41.26 -24.54 -22.83
CA MET A 20 42.37 -23.70 -23.35
C MET A 20 42.17 -23.01 -24.73
N VAL A 21 42.39 -21.67 -24.74
CA VAL A 21 42.74 -20.75 -25.86
C VAL A 21 41.66 -20.32 -26.88
N LEU A 22 41.28 -19.03 -26.86
CA LEU A 22 41.52 -18.10 -27.98
C LEU A 22 41.51 -16.62 -27.57
N THR A 23 42.39 -15.83 -28.19
CA THR A 23 42.81 -14.47 -27.80
C THR A 23 42.46 -13.40 -28.83
N SER A 24 42.09 -12.20 -28.38
CA SER A 24 42.35 -10.83 -28.93
C SER A 24 41.26 -9.88 -28.41
N MET A 25 41.49 -8.75 -27.72
CA MET A 25 42.32 -7.57 -28.01
C MET A 25 42.00 -6.86 -29.33
N PHE A 26 41.13 -5.84 -29.26
CA PHE A 26 41.20 -4.64 -30.12
C PHE A 26 40.79 -3.39 -29.33
N LEU A 27 41.44 -2.25 -29.64
CA LEU A 27 41.27 -0.97 -28.93
C LEU A 27 40.32 0.00 -29.68
N SER A 28 39.58 0.81 -28.92
CA SER A 28 39.39 2.25 -29.18
C SER A 28 38.97 2.94 -27.86
N LYS A 29 39.71 3.93 -27.34
CA LYS A 29 39.52 5.39 -27.53
C LYS A 29 38.04 5.82 -27.32
N THR A 30 37.65 6.74 -26.44
CA THR A 30 38.25 7.98 -25.88
C THR A 30 37.36 8.39 -24.66
N TYR A 31 37.78 8.98 -23.53
CA TYR A 31 38.28 10.36 -23.31
C TYR A 31 38.84 10.54 -21.87
N ILE A 32 39.53 11.66 -21.64
CA ILE A 32 40.35 11.99 -20.44
C ILE A 32 39.91 13.33 -19.79
N SER A 33 40.20 13.50 -18.49
CA SER A 33 40.11 14.72 -17.65
C SER A 33 38.72 15.19 -17.21
N PHE A 34 38.48 15.56 -15.95
CA PHE A 34 39.20 16.59 -15.19
C PHE A 34 39.36 16.32 -13.67
N LEU A 35 40.42 16.85 -13.06
CA LEU A 35 40.66 16.90 -11.61
C LEU A 35 41.39 18.22 -11.23
N ILE A 36 40.69 19.15 -10.58
CA ILE A 36 41.23 20.31 -9.83
C ILE A 36 40.22 20.57 -8.68
N LEU A 37 40.46 20.10 -7.46
CA LEU A 37 41.20 20.76 -6.36
C LEU A 37 40.48 21.99 -5.76
N PHE A 38 39.88 21.82 -4.59
CA PHE A 38 39.85 22.84 -3.53
C PHE A 38 40.01 22.17 -2.16
N LEU A 39 40.66 22.87 -1.23
CA LEU A 39 41.15 22.39 0.07
C LEU A 39 40.37 23.02 1.24
N LEU A 40 40.24 22.27 2.35
CA LEU A 40 40.10 22.75 3.75
C LEU A 40 38.82 23.59 4.05
N THR A 41 38.05 23.41 5.14
CA THR A 41 38.14 22.62 6.38
C THR A 41 36.72 22.25 6.86
N GLY A 42 36.53 21.13 7.57
CA GLY A 42 35.30 20.92 8.36
C GLY A 42 35.00 19.46 8.68
N PHE A 43 35.47 18.97 9.83
CA PHE A 43 35.02 17.67 10.37
C PHE A 43 33.61 17.82 10.97
N SER A 44 32.67 17.02 10.50
CA SER A 44 31.59 16.47 11.34
C SER A 44 31.09 15.17 10.74
N SER A 45 30.86 14.17 11.59
CA SER A 45 30.40 12.83 11.20
C SER A 45 28.94 12.86 10.72
N GLY A 46 28.69 12.35 9.51
CA GLY A 46 27.35 12.09 8.97
C GLY A 46 27.28 10.68 8.39
N ALA A 47 26.22 9.94 8.72
CA ALA A 47 25.89 8.67 8.07
C ALA A 47 25.50 8.93 6.59
N PRO A 48 25.62 7.94 5.68
CA PRO A 48 25.22 8.14 4.29
C PRO A 48 23.71 8.36 4.19
N GLU A 49 23.30 9.58 3.87
CA GLU A 49 21.95 9.88 3.40
C GLU A 49 21.66 9.05 2.14
N GLN A 50 20.71 8.12 2.25
CA GLN A 50 20.03 7.61 1.06
C GLN A 50 19.14 8.74 0.54
N GLU A 51 19.61 9.47 -0.47
CA GLU A 51 18.79 10.44 -1.19
C GLU A 51 17.50 9.77 -1.69
N LEU A 52 16.38 10.21 -1.11
CA LEU A 52 15.03 9.86 -1.53
C LEU A 52 14.82 10.28 -2.98
N GLY A 53 14.89 9.31 -3.91
CA GLY A 53 14.84 9.50 -5.36
C GLY A 53 13.52 10.04 -5.96
N TYR A 54 12.69 10.73 -5.17
CA TYR A 54 11.40 11.26 -5.57
C TYR A 54 11.45 12.63 -6.27
N SER A 55 12.62 13.30 -6.33
CA SER A 55 12.71 14.68 -6.83
C SER A 55 12.70 14.84 -8.36
N LYS A 56 13.11 13.81 -9.13
CA LYS A 56 13.28 13.96 -10.60
C LYS A 56 12.06 13.63 -11.46
N ALA A 57 11.08 12.89 -10.94
CA ALA A 57 9.86 12.56 -11.70
C ALA A 57 8.78 13.65 -11.66
N LEU A 58 8.86 14.60 -10.71
CA LEU A 58 7.89 15.69 -10.51
C LEU A 58 8.32 17.04 -11.12
N LEU A 59 9.47 17.08 -11.82
CA LEU A 59 10.07 18.30 -12.38
C LEU A 59 10.10 18.33 -13.92
N GLN A 60 9.24 17.57 -14.60
CA GLN A 60 8.96 17.79 -16.02
C GLN A 60 7.81 18.80 -16.19
N GLU A 61 8.23 20.03 -16.48
CA GLU A 61 7.50 21.14 -17.11
C GLU A 61 6.40 21.86 -16.28
N GLY A 62 6.71 23.12 -15.93
CA GLY A 62 5.70 24.19 -15.92
C GLY A 62 4.86 24.43 -14.66
N PHE A 63 5.04 23.66 -13.57
CA PHE A 63 4.18 23.73 -12.37
C PHE A 63 4.32 25.03 -11.55
N THR A 64 3.76 26.13 -12.08
CA THR A 64 3.83 27.47 -11.50
C THR A 64 2.58 27.76 -10.67
N PHE A 65 2.66 27.53 -9.35
CA PHE A 65 1.57 27.89 -8.45
C PHE A 65 1.47 29.41 -8.29
N LYS A 66 0.45 30.02 -8.91
CA LYS A 66 0.08 31.43 -8.67
C LYS A 66 -1.18 31.49 -7.82
N GLY A 67 -1.04 31.96 -6.58
CA GLY A 67 -2.14 32.23 -5.66
C GLY A 67 -1.60 32.59 -4.27
N PRO A 68 -2.31 33.43 -3.49
CA PRO A 68 -1.96 33.67 -2.09
C PRO A 68 -2.09 32.38 -1.27
N ALA A 69 -1.40 32.30 -0.14
CA ALA A 69 -1.50 31.19 0.79
C ALA A 69 -2.87 31.21 1.51
N ALA A 70 -3.90 30.69 0.84
CA ALA A 70 -5.18 30.39 1.47
C ALA A 70 -4.97 29.46 2.68
N ALA A 71 -5.77 29.63 3.72
CA ALA A 71 -5.72 28.73 4.88
C ALA A 71 -5.99 27.30 4.41
N PHE A 72 -5.11 26.37 4.76
CA PHE A 72 -5.25 24.98 4.32
C PHE A 72 -6.60 24.41 4.80
N PRO A 73 -7.39 23.77 3.93
CA PRO A 73 -8.74 23.36 4.29
C PRO A 73 -8.74 22.35 5.43
N ARG A 74 -9.75 22.43 6.30
CA ARG A 74 -10.00 21.37 7.29
C ARG A 74 -10.37 20.09 6.56
N GLN A 75 -9.85 18.98 7.05
CA GLN A 75 -10.02 17.65 6.48
C GLN A 75 -10.70 16.74 7.49
N LYS A 76 -11.70 15.99 7.05
CA LYS A 76 -12.32 14.89 7.79
C LYS A 76 -11.98 13.58 7.09
N LYS A 77 -11.23 12.72 7.77
CA LYS A 77 -10.80 11.42 7.26
C LYS A 77 -11.84 10.35 7.55
N TYR A 78 -11.89 9.36 6.65
CA TYR A 78 -12.61 8.12 6.83
C TYR A 78 -11.66 7.00 6.39
N GLU A 79 -11.42 6.03 7.25
CA GLU A 79 -10.44 4.96 7.03
C GLU A 79 -11.10 3.64 7.47
N ILE A 80 -10.75 2.52 6.82
CA ILE A 80 -11.14 1.19 7.31
C ILE A 80 -10.13 0.78 8.38
N SER A 81 -10.61 0.35 9.54
CA SER A 81 -9.78 -0.17 10.62
C SER A 81 -10.41 -1.42 11.24
N PHE A 82 -9.60 -2.19 11.96
CA PHE A 82 -10.09 -3.25 12.82
C PHE A 82 -9.23 -3.37 14.08
N SER A 83 -9.84 -3.83 15.17
CA SER A 83 -9.14 -4.26 16.39
C SER A 83 -9.03 -5.80 16.40
N ALA A 84 -8.06 -6.33 17.15
CA ALA A 84 -7.92 -7.77 17.38
C ALA A 84 -7.75 -8.06 18.87
N THR A 85 -8.46 -9.07 19.39
CA THR A 85 -8.34 -9.55 20.77
C THR A 85 -8.16 -11.07 20.76
N LEU A 86 -7.10 -11.56 21.42
CA LEU A 86 -6.84 -13.00 21.53
C LEU A 86 -7.68 -13.58 22.66
N TYR A 87 -8.52 -14.57 22.39
CA TYR A 87 -9.22 -15.36 23.41
C TYR A 87 -8.55 -16.70 23.71
N SER A 88 -7.81 -17.24 22.74
CA SER A 88 -6.93 -18.40 22.91
C SER A 88 -5.86 -18.37 21.81
N ALA A 89 -5.01 -19.41 21.77
CA ALA A 89 -4.12 -19.63 20.62
C ALA A 89 -4.87 -19.83 19.29
N SER A 90 -6.14 -20.25 19.30
CA SER A 90 -6.92 -20.56 18.09
C SER A 90 -8.09 -19.61 17.82
N LEU A 91 -8.42 -18.70 18.73
CA LEU A 91 -9.58 -17.82 18.65
C LEU A 91 -9.16 -16.37 18.79
N ILE A 92 -9.33 -15.59 17.72
CA ILE A 92 -9.08 -14.15 17.70
C ILE A 92 -10.40 -13.45 17.39
N ALA A 93 -10.90 -12.61 18.30
CA ALA A 93 -12.02 -11.73 18.00
C ALA A 93 -11.52 -10.51 17.22
N ILE A 94 -12.24 -10.18 16.15
CA ILE A 94 -12.01 -9.02 15.29
C ILE A 94 -13.21 -8.10 15.42
N GLU A 95 -12.97 -6.82 15.69
CA GLU A 95 -13.98 -5.76 15.60
C GLU A 95 -13.65 -4.90 14.39
N LEU A 96 -14.56 -4.85 13.41
CA LEU A 96 -14.39 -4.15 12.15
C LEU A 96 -15.11 -2.79 12.19
N GLN A 97 -14.41 -1.74 11.77
CA GLN A 97 -14.99 -0.43 11.45
C GLN A 97 -14.72 -0.12 9.97
N GLY A 98 -15.71 -0.38 9.12
CA GLY A 98 -15.71 -0.02 7.72
C GLY A 98 -16.16 1.42 7.46
N LEU A 99 -16.06 1.84 6.21
CA LEU A 99 -16.49 3.17 5.76
C LEU A 99 -18.02 3.30 5.75
N PRO A 100 -18.57 4.51 6.02
CA PRO A 100 -20.00 4.81 5.90
C PRO A 100 -20.64 4.32 4.59
N GLY A 101 -21.52 3.31 4.68
CA GLY A 101 -22.22 2.73 3.52
C GLY A 101 -21.49 1.60 2.79
N SER A 102 -20.35 1.13 3.30
CA SER A 102 -19.72 -0.12 2.88
C SER A 102 -20.55 -1.34 3.29
N ASN A 103 -20.40 -2.46 2.57
CA ASN A 103 -20.94 -3.76 2.95
C ASN A 103 -19.81 -4.80 2.79
N PRO A 104 -19.16 -5.22 3.89
CA PRO A 104 -18.00 -6.10 3.87
C PRO A 104 -18.23 -7.39 3.08
N LYS A 105 -19.36 -8.07 3.32
CA LYS A 105 -19.72 -9.32 2.64
C LYS A 105 -19.91 -9.14 1.13
N ALA A 106 -20.63 -8.10 0.70
CA ALA A 106 -20.89 -7.82 -0.72
C ALA A 106 -19.61 -7.39 -1.47
N SER A 107 -18.69 -6.71 -0.78
CA SER A 107 -17.38 -6.31 -1.30
C SER A 107 -16.29 -7.38 -1.12
N GLY A 108 -16.63 -8.60 -0.69
CA GLY A 108 -15.69 -9.70 -0.53
C GLY A 108 -14.56 -9.42 0.47
N TYR A 109 -14.85 -8.73 1.57
CA TYR A 109 -13.85 -8.45 2.61
C TYR A 109 -13.38 -9.77 3.24
N TYR A 110 -12.10 -9.85 3.59
CA TYR A 110 -11.49 -11.02 4.20
C TYR A 110 -10.40 -10.65 5.20
N VAL A 111 -10.15 -11.51 6.18
CA VAL A 111 -8.93 -11.47 6.98
C VAL A 111 -7.99 -12.60 6.60
N ALA A 112 -6.70 -12.35 6.69
CA ALA A 112 -5.64 -13.33 6.48
C ALA A 112 -4.54 -13.16 7.55
N LEU A 113 -3.90 -14.27 7.94
CA LEU A 113 -2.87 -14.33 8.99
C LEU A 113 -1.52 -14.77 8.41
N TRP A 114 -0.43 -14.11 8.79
CA TRP A 114 0.93 -14.59 8.57
C TRP A 114 1.73 -14.53 9.87
N GLN A 115 2.75 -15.38 9.99
CA GLN A 115 3.74 -15.32 11.06
C GLN A 115 4.80 -14.27 10.71
N GLY A 116 5.05 -13.32 11.60
CA GLY A 116 5.92 -12.16 11.38
C GLY A 116 5.15 -10.84 11.46
N THR A 117 5.82 -9.75 11.11
CA THR A 117 5.31 -8.36 11.27
C THR A 117 5.00 -7.67 9.94
N GLN A 118 5.01 -8.41 8.83
CA GLN A 118 4.75 -7.89 7.49
C GLN A 118 3.86 -8.89 6.74
N ILE A 119 2.83 -8.39 6.06
CA ILE A 119 1.98 -9.20 5.20
C ILE A 119 2.78 -9.69 3.97
N GLU A 120 2.44 -10.89 3.48
CA GLU A 120 2.99 -11.44 2.25
C GLU A 120 1.87 -11.66 1.21
N ASP A 121 2.20 -12.39 0.15
CA ASP A 121 1.23 -12.94 -0.78
C ASP A 121 0.11 -13.68 0.00
N ARG A 122 -1.14 -13.42 -0.38
CA ARG A 122 -2.32 -14.06 0.19
C ARG A 122 -2.22 -15.58 0.16
N TYR A 123 -1.65 -16.18 -0.89
CA TYR A 123 -1.49 -17.63 -0.99
C TYR A 123 -0.46 -18.22 0.00
N ARG A 124 0.25 -17.38 0.77
CA ARG A 124 1.18 -17.80 1.84
C ARG A 124 0.64 -17.59 3.26
N SER A 125 -0.58 -17.07 3.41
CA SER A 125 -1.21 -16.93 4.73
C SER A 125 -1.41 -18.29 5.40
N GLN A 126 -1.21 -18.38 6.71
CA GLN A 126 -1.47 -19.58 7.50
C GLN A 126 -2.97 -19.84 7.71
N ALA A 127 -3.79 -18.78 7.69
CA ALA A 127 -5.24 -18.85 7.77
C ALA A 127 -5.87 -17.69 6.98
N GLN A 128 -7.09 -17.90 6.49
CA GLN A 128 -7.93 -16.88 5.87
C GLN A 128 -9.40 -17.10 6.24
N GLN A 129 -10.17 -16.01 6.29
CA GLN A 129 -11.61 -16.08 6.50
C GLN A 129 -12.33 -14.93 5.77
N LEU A 130 -13.36 -15.27 4.99
CA LEU A 130 -14.26 -14.27 4.39
C LEU A 130 -15.17 -13.68 5.47
N ILE A 131 -15.31 -12.35 5.47
CA ILE A 131 -16.16 -11.63 6.42
C ILE A 131 -17.61 -11.71 5.94
N GLN A 132 -18.48 -12.29 6.79
CA GLN A 132 -19.91 -12.47 6.50
C GLN A 132 -20.80 -11.33 7.02
N LEU A 133 -20.21 -10.23 7.50
CA LEU A 133 -20.92 -9.06 7.99
C LEU A 133 -21.61 -8.30 6.82
N ASP A 134 -22.94 -8.23 6.88
CA ASP A 134 -23.78 -7.43 5.98
C ASP A 134 -23.90 -5.94 6.40
N SER A 135 -23.18 -5.54 7.45
CA SER A 135 -23.11 -4.18 8.00
C SER A 135 -21.69 -3.60 7.88
N GLN A 136 -21.58 -2.28 7.74
CA GLN A 136 -20.29 -1.56 7.68
C GLN A 136 -19.37 -1.81 8.89
N GLU A 137 -19.94 -2.18 10.03
CA GLU A 137 -19.25 -2.38 11.30
C GLU A 137 -19.83 -3.60 12.01
N GLY A 138 -19.05 -4.21 12.91
CA GLY A 138 -19.46 -5.37 13.70
C GLY A 138 -18.28 -6.24 14.13
N SER A 139 -18.56 -7.27 14.92
CA SER A 139 -17.55 -8.21 15.42
C SER A 139 -17.75 -9.63 14.87
N PHE A 140 -16.65 -10.35 14.73
CA PHE A 140 -16.63 -11.76 14.36
C PHE A 140 -15.41 -12.47 14.98
N VAL A 141 -15.43 -13.80 15.00
CA VAL A 141 -14.28 -14.62 15.43
C VAL A 141 -13.54 -15.09 14.19
N PHE A 142 -12.22 -14.95 14.19
CA PHE A 142 -11.30 -15.57 13.26
C PHE A 142 -10.72 -16.82 13.93
N GLU A 143 -11.10 -17.99 13.41
CA GLU A 143 -10.72 -19.29 13.95
C GLU A 143 -9.48 -19.86 13.22
N LEU A 144 -8.52 -20.37 13.97
CA LEU A 144 -7.25 -20.90 13.45
C LEU A 144 -7.14 -22.41 13.73
N SER A 145 -6.82 -23.19 12.70
CA SER A 145 -6.64 -24.65 12.80
C SER A 145 -5.37 -25.04 13.58
N GLU A 146 -4.25 -24.37 13.32
CA GLU A 146 -2.94 -24.65 13.94
C GLU A 146 -2.61 -23.69 15.09
N GLY A 147 -3.36 -22.60 15.21
CA GLY A 147 -3.18 -21.56 16.22
C GLY A 147 -1.93 -20.69 16.09
N ILE A 148 -1.86 -19.65 16.91
CA ILE A 148 -0.66 -18.85 17.13
C ILE A 148 0.20 -19.44 18.26
N ASN A 149 1.52 -19.36 18.10
CA ASN A 149 2.51 -19.73 19.13
C ASN A 149 3.29 -18.50 19.61
N ASN A 150 4.35 -18.68 20.41
CA ASN A 150 5.16 -17.59 20.95
C ASN A 150 6.08 -16.95 19.88
N LYS A 151 5.46 -16.26 18.93
CA LYS A 151 6.05 -15.47 17.84
C LYS A 151 5.13 -14.30 17.50
N ASP A 152 5.66 -13.31 16.81
CA ASP A 152 4.84 -12.23 16.27
C ASP A 152 4.03 -12.75 15.07
N TYR A 153 2.83 -12.21 14.88
CA TYR A 153 1.94 -12.46 13.76
C TYR A 153 1.36 -11.15 13.24
N ILE A 154 0.88 -11.15 12.01
CA ILE A 154 0.18 -10.03 11.41
C ILE A 154 -1.13 -10.51 10.78
N ILE A 155 -2.21 -9.81 11.10
CA ILE A 155 -3.49 -9.94 10.41
C ILE A 155 -3.58 -8.83 9.38
N GLY A 156 -3.93 -9.18 8.15
CA GLY A 156 -4.30 -8.23 7.10
C GLY A 156 -5.79 -8.31 6.82
N LEU A 157 -6.46 -7.15 6.83
CA LEU A 157 -7.82 -6.99 6.34
C LEU A 157 -7.75 -6.61 4.86
N GLY A 158 -8.28 -7.48 4.01
CA GLY A 158 -8.35 -7.31 2.56
C GLY A 158 -9.75 -7.06 2.05
N ILE A 159 -9.82 -6.54 0.83
CA ILE A 159 -11.04 -6.24 0.08
C ILE A 159 -10.90 -6.88 -1.30
N ASP A 160 -12.01 -7.37 -1.85
CA ASP A 160 -12.07 -8.14 -3.09
C ASP A 160 -11.28 -9.46 -3.00
N ASP A 161 -11.99 -10.53 -2.66
CA ASP A 161 -11.39 -11.86 -2.49
C ASP A 161 -11.05 -12.56 -3.83
N LYS A 162 -11.18 -11.88 -4.97
CA LYS A 162 -10.93 -12.47 -6.30
C LYS A 162 -9.51 -12.24 -6.78
N ASP A 163 -8.93 -11.08 -6.47
CA ASP A 163 -7.56 -10.72 -6.84
C ASP A 163 -6.64 -10.70 -5.62
N SER A 164 -5.49 -11.38 -5.71
CA SER A 164 -4.53 -11.45 -4.60
C SER A 164 -3.83 -10.10 -4.36
N THR A 165 -3.68 -9.74 -3.08
CA THR A 165 -2.85 -8.64 -2.53
C THR A 165 -3.48 -7.26 -2.31
N SER A 166 -4.81 -7.15 -2.26
CA SER A 166 -5.49 -5.89 -1.86
C SER A 166 -5.79 -5.79 -0.36
N PHE A 167 -4.87 -5.22 0.44
CA PHE A 167 -5.05 -5.00 1.89
C PHE A 167 -5.30 -3.54 2.25
N CYS A 168 -6.35 -3.26 3.03
CA CYS A 168 -6.70 -1.90 3.46
C CYS A 168 -6.20 -1.57 4.88
N SER A 169 -6.08 -2.56 5.77
CA SER A 169 -5.65 -2.37 7.16
C SER A 169 -4.87 -3.60 7.64
N THR A 170 -4.00 -3.43 8.64
CA THR A 170 -3.27 -4.54 9.29
C THR A 170 -3.16 -4.34 10.79
N VAL A 171 -3.08 -5.43 11.55
CA VAL A 171 -2.79 -5.44 13.00
C VAL A 171 -1.70 -6.47 13.29
N ILE A 172 -0.61 -6.05 13.92
CA ILE A 172 0.44 -6.96 14.41
C ILE A 172 0.07 -7.46 15.81
N ILE A 173 -0.01 -8.78 15.97
CA ILE A 173 -0.11 -9.45 17.26
C ILE A 173 1.32 -9.72 17.73
N PRO A 174 1.85 -9.01 18.74
CA PRO A 174 3.17 -9.31 19.28
C PRO A 174 3.14 -10.66 20.02
N LYS A 175 4.28 -11.36 20.03
CA LYS A 175 4.43 -12.69 20.65
C LYS A 175 3.99 -12.77 22.13
N ASP A 176 4.12 -11.65 22.84
CA ASP A 176 3.82 -11.49 24.27
C ASP A 176 2.41 -10.88 24.49
N GLN A 177 1.55 -10.85 23.47
CA GLN A 177 0.19 -10.28 23.56
C GLN A 177 -0.64 -11.04 24.62
N PRO A 178 -1.12 -10.37 25.68
CA PRO A 178 -1.98 -11.01 26.67
C PRO A 178 -3.36 -11.36 26.10
N LEU A 179 -3.89 -12.51 26.53
CA LEU A 179 -5.26 -12.93 26.24
C LEU A 179 -6.28 -11.97 26.89
N TYR A 180 -7.46 -11.87 26.30
CA TYR A 180 -8.61 -11.05 26.73
C TYR A 180 -8.35 -9.54 26.76
N ILE A 181 -7.19 -9.09 26.25
CA ILE A 181 -6.83 -7.68 26.12
C ILE A 181 -6.68 -7.37 24.62
N PRO A 182 -7.30 -6.30 24.10
CA PRO A 182 -7.10 -5.87 22.72
C PRO A 182 -5.63 -5.59 22.42
N VAL A 183 -5.21 -5.90 21.19
CA VAL A 183 -3.93 -5.44 20.64
C VAL A 183 -3.94 -3.91 20.61
N SER A 184 -2.84 -3.29 21.01
CA SER A 184 -2.74 -1.82 21.02
C SER A 184 -2.74 -1.23 19.61
N ASP A 185 -3.44 -0.11 19.43
CA ASP A 185 -3.49 0.67 18.19
C ASP A 185 -2.11 1.03 17.62
N THR A 186 -1.03 1.04 18.43
CA THR A 186 0.35 1.24 17.94
C THR A 186 0.83 0.14 17.00
N TYR A 187 0.18 -1.03 17.02
CA TYR A 187 0.43 -2.16 16.11
C TYR A 187 -0.57 -2.22 14.96
N ALA A 188 -1.53 -1.30 14.91
CA ALA A 188 -2.51 -1.17 13.84
C ALA A 188 -2.01 -0.21 12.75
N PHE A 189 -2.41 -0.48 11.51
CA PHE A 189 -2.24 0.42 10.37
C PHE A 189 -3.54 0.45 9.57
N SER A 190 -3.94 1.63 9.12
CA SER A 190 -5.04 1.83 8.19
C SER A 190 -4.57 2.61 6.98
N SER A 191 -5.05 2.21 5.80
CA SER A 191 -4.84 2.96 4.57
C SER A 191 -5.46 4.33 4.68
N SER A 192 -4.77 5.33 4.14
CA SER A 192 -5.20 6.72 4.20
C SER A 192 -4.99 7.42 2.86
N VAL A 193 -5.86 8.39 2.59
CA VAL A 193 -5.69 9.43 1.58
C VAL A 193 -5.74 10.77 2.31
N THR A 194 -5.04 11.79 1.84
CA THR A 194 -5.02 13.12 2.47
C THR A 194 -4.70 14.18 1.42
N LEU A 195 -5.46 15.27 1.40
CA LEU A 195 -5.15 16.44 0.58
C LEU A 195 -3.85 17.08 1.10
N VAL A 196 -2.86 17.24 0.22
CA VAL A 196 -1.56 17.88 0.49
C VAL A 196 -1.51 19.28 -0.09
N LYS A 197 -2.16 19.50 -1.24
CA LYS A 197 -2.21 20.80 -1.89
C LYS A 197 -3.47 20.95 -2.73
N ILE A 198 -3.97 22.17 -2.84
CA ILE A 198 -5.13 22.53 -3.65
C ILE A 198 -4.82 23.80 -4.46
N GLY A 199 -5.30 23.83 -5.70
CA GLY A 199 -5.34 24.99 -6.59
C GLY A 199 -6.73 25.09 -7.24
N THR A 200 -6.91 26.03 -8.16
CA THR A 200 -8.23 26.32 -8.75
C THR A 200 -8.78 25.18 -9.61
N ASN A 201 -7.94 24.40 -10.28
CA ASN A 201 -8.34 23.31 -11.19
C ASN A 201 -7.49 22.04 -11.01
N SER A 202 -6.79 21.94 -9.88
CA SER A 202 -5.84 20.88 -9.59
C SER A 202 -5.67 20.69 -8.09
N LEU A 203 -5.24 19.49 -7.69
CA LEU A 203 -4.85 19.17 -6.32
C LEU A 203 -3.75 18.12 -6.30
N ILE A 204 -3.09 18.00 -5.15
CA ILE A 204 -2.17 16.91 -4.82
C ILE A 204 -2.69 16.22 -3.57
N ALA A 205 -2.79 14.89 -3.63
CA ALA A 205 -3.12 14.06 -2.50
C ALA A 205 -1.96 13.11 -2.18
N ALA A 206 -1.67 12.91 -0.90
CA ALA A 206 -0.85 11.80 -0.44
C ALA A 206 -1.73 10.58 -0.19
N TYR A 207 -1.18 9.40 -0.41
CA TYR A 207 -1.78 8.13 -0.04
C TYR A 207 -0.76 7.27 0.71
N ARG A 208 -1.26 6.42 1.61
CA ARG A 208 -0.49 5.39 2.31
C ARG A 208 -1.33 4.13 2.42
N THR A 209 -0.71 2.98 2.23
CA THR A 209 -1.33 1.64 2.31
C THR A 209 -0.35 0.66 2.95
N PRO A 210 -0.80 -0.50 3.47
CA PRO A 210 0.08 -1.51 4.06
C PRO A 210 1.31 -1.83 3.21
N ALA A 211 2.46 -2.01 3.86
CA ALA A 211 3.65 -2.53 3.19
C ALA A 211 3.33 -3.87 2.53
N PHE A 212 3.98 -4.18 1.39
CA PHE A 212 3.65 -5.26 0.45
C PHE A 212 2.50 -4.98 -0.54
N ASN A 213 1.61 -4.01 -0.31
CA ASN A 213 0.67 -3.60 -1.38
C ASN A 213 1.44 -3.08 -2.61
N LEU A 214 0.95 -3.42 -3.80
CA LEU A 214 1.54 -3.05 -5.09
C LEU A 214 0.51 -2.24 -5.90
N PRO A 215 0.35 -0.92 -5.66
CA PRO A 215 -0.81 -0.18 -6.16
C PRO A 215 -1.06 -0.20 -7.67
N ALA A 216 -0.02 -0.29 -8.52
CA ALA A 216 -0.22 -0.37 -9.96
C ALA A 216 -0.67 -1.77 -10.42
N MET A 217 -0.12 -2.83 -9.82
CA MET A 217 -0.58 -4.22 -10.07
C MET A 217 -1.99 -4.45 -9.55
N ASN A 218 -2.29 -3.93 -8.36
CA ASN A 218 -3.61 -3.98 -7.73
C ASN A 218 -4.60 -2.99 -8.35
N GLN A 219 -4.15 -2.20 -9.33
CA GLN A 219 -4.92 -1.20 -10.07
C GLN A 219 -5.64 -0.19 -9.17
N ASN A 220 -4.99 0.14 -8.06
CA ASN A 220 -5.46 1.17 -7.16
C ASN A 220 -5.63 2.50 -7.89
N TRP A 221 -6.55 3.29 -7.39
CA TRP A 221 -6.96 4.53 -8.01
C TRP A 221 -7.28 5.57 -6.95
N ILE A 222 -7.08 6.83 -7.33
CA ILE A 222 -7.56 7.98 -6.59
C ILE A 222 -8.70 8.63 -7.37
N ALA A 223 -9.72 9.10 -6.68
CA ALA A 223 -10.80 9.85 -7.31
C ALA A 223 -11.21 11.06 -6.48
N LEU A 224 -11.80 12.04 -7.16
CA LEU A 224 -12.38 13.23 -6.59
C LEU A 224 -13.88 13.26 -6.86
N PHE A 225 -14.66 13.55 -5.82
CA PHE A 225 -16.10 13.64 -5.82
C PHE A 225 -16.57 15.03 -5.38
N GLN A 226 -17.69 15.51 -5.94
CA GLN A 226 -18.38 16.70 -5.45
C GLN A 226 -19.29 16.35 -4.26
N GLY A 227 -19.15 17.12 -3.18
CA GLY A 227 -19.91 16.96 -1.93
C GLY A 227 -19.19 16.12 -0.85
N PRO A 228 -19.84 15.96 0.32
CA PRO A 228 -19.33 15.16 1.44
C PRO A 228 -19.35 13.66 1.15
N PHE A 229 -18.61 12.89 1.93
CA PHE A 229 -18.55 11.43 1.76
C PHE A 229 -19.86 10.77 2.19
N THR A 230 -20.44 9.92 1.34
CA THR A 230 -21.71 9.22 1.63
C THR A 230 -21.74 7.83 1.00
N ALA A 231 -22.73 7.01 1.37
CA ALA A 231 -23.00 5.72 0.72
C ALA A 231 -23.25 5.82 -0.81
N ASN A 232 -23.52 7.01 -1.34
CA ASN A 232 -23.63 7.23 -2.79
C ASN A 232 -22.27 7.33 -3.50
N THR A 233 -21.18 7.62 -2.77
CA THR A 233 -19.82 7.68 -3.31
C THR A 233 -19.41 6.33 -3.89
N PHE A 234 -19.72 5.22 -3.22
CA PHE A 234 -19.53 3.83 -3.70
C PHE A 234 -20.27 3.50 -5.02
N LYS A 235 -21.27 4.32 -5.39
CA LYS A 235 -22.08 4.18 -6.61
C LYS A 235 -21.61 5.12 -7.74
N GLY A 236 -20.43 5.71 -7.62
CA GLY A 236 -19.89 6.66 -8.60
C GLY A 236 -20.64 7.99 -8.73
N ARG A 237 -21.64 8.26 -7.88
CA ARG A 237 -22.44 9.50 -7.95
C ARG A 237 -21.57 10.70 -7.58
N ASN A 238 -21.65 11.76 -8.38
CA ASN A 238 -20.85 12.98 -8.26
C ASN A 238 -19.33 12.76 -8.45
N LEU A 239 -18.91 11.65 -9.07
CA LEU A 239 -17.53 11.47 -9.51
C LEU A 239 -17.16 12.56 -10.52
N ILE A 240 -16.11 13.33 -10.22
CA ILE A 240 -15.58 14.36 -11.12
C ILE A 240 -14.48 13.75 -11.98
N ILE A 241 -13.55 13.03 -11.37
CA ILE A 241 -12.39 12.43 -12.04
C ILE A 241 -11.82 11.28 -11.21
N ARG A 242 -11.39 10.21 -11.89
CA ARG A 242 -10.60 9.10 -11.32
C ARG A 242 -9.30 8.96 -12.11
N GLN A 243 -8.21 8.63 -11.41
CA GLN A 243 -6.91 8.33 -12.00
C GLN A 243 -6.31 7.11 -11.32
N ASN A 244 -5.69 6.22 -12.10
CA ASN A 244 -5.01 5.04 -11.57
C ASN A 244 -3.64 5.43 -11.00
N ILE A 245 -3.18 4.71 -9.97
CA ILE A 245 -1.85 4.88 -9.38
C ILE A 245 -0.83 4.11 -10.26
N PRO A 246 0.15 4.77 -10.90
CA PRO A 246 1.02 4.12 -11.88
C PRO A 246 2.22 3.38 -11.27
N GLY A 247 2.48 3.53 -9.97
CA GLY A 247 3.65 2.98 -9.28
C GLY A 247 3.32 1.90 -8.26
N ASN A 248 4.16 0.86 -8.19
CA ASN A 248 4.12 -0.15 -7.14
C ASN A 248 4.88 0.33 -5.88
N ILE A 249 4.43 1.45 -5.31
CA ILE A 249 4.95 1.99 -4.04
C ILE A 249 3.75 2.20 -3.13
N ASN A 250 3.77 1.60 -1.94
CA ASN A 250 2.62 1.58 -1.03
C ASN A 250 2.31 2.94 -0.37
N GLU A 251 3.23 3.90 -0.47
CA GLU A 251 3.06 5.29 -0.06
C GLU A 251 3.52 6.25 -1.18
N GLY A 252 2.83 7.37 -1.36
CA GLY A 252 3.20 8.32 -2.41
C GLY A 252 2.26 9.50 -2.53
N MET A 253 2.39 10.25 -3.64
CA MET A 253 1.52 11.35 -4.00
C MET A 253 0.92 11.15 -5.39
N ALA A 254 -0.32 11.58 -5.57
CA ALA A 254 -1.01 11.64 -6.84
C ALA A 254 -1.52 13.07 -7.10
N ALA A 255 -1.30 13.58 -8.31
CA ALA A 255 -1.75 14.89 -8.73
C ALA A 255 -3.01 14.75 -9.61
N ILE A 256 -4.14 15.27 -9.15
CA ILE A 256 -5.36 15.36 -9.95
C ILE A 256 -5.35 16.74 -10.62
N ASN A 257 -5.21 16.76 -11.94
CA ASN A 257 -5.12 17.97 -12.76
C ASN A 257 -6.31 18.08 -13.72
N ASN A 258 -6.48 19.26 -14.32
CA ASN A 258 -7.52 19.54 -15.33
C ASN A 258 -8.94 19.23 -14.84
N ILE A 259 -9.24 19.61 -13.59
CA ILE A 259 -10.59 19.52 -13.02
C ILE A 259 -11.50 20.48 -13.80
N GLU A 260 -12.40 19.93 -14.61
CA GLU A 260 -13.35 20.70 -15.43
C GLU A 260 -14.26 21.55 -14.54
N GLY A 261 -14.50 22.81 -14.93
CA GLY A 261 -15.22 23.80 -14.10
C GLY A 261 -14.45 24.29 -12.86
N GLY A 262 -13.36 23.62 -12.47
CA GLY A 262 -12.54 23.94 -11.30
C GLY A 262 -13.16 23.54 -9.96
N LEU A 263 -12.43 23.85 -8.90
CA LEU A 263 -12.83 23.69 -7.51
C LEU A 263 -13.49 24.98 -7.04
N MET A 264 -14.80 24.94 -6.80
CA MET A 264 -15.59 26.10 -6.39
C MET A 264 -15.32 26.45 -4.92
N PRO A 265 -15.06 27.73 -4.58
CA PRO A 265 -14.91 28.16 -3.19
C PRO A 265 -16.09 27.76 -2.32
N GLU A 266 -15.81 27.46 -1.06
CA GLU A 266 -16.77 27.08 -0.01
C GLU A 266 -17.57 25.79 -0.29
N GLN A 267 -17.35 25.09 -1.40
CA GLN A 267 -17.95 23.79 -1.69
C GLN A 267 -17.18 22.66 -1.03
N TYR A 268 -17.91 21.61 -0.64
CA TYR A 268 -17.34 20.37 -0.15
C TYR A 268 -16.96 19.45 -1.31
N TYR A 269 -15.84 18.77 -1.14
CA TYR A 269 -15.35 17.72 -2.04
C TYR A 269 -14.81 16.57 -1.22
N THR A 270 -14.79 15.38 -1.84
CA THR A 270 -14.22 14.19 -1.21
C THR A 270 -13.16 13.57 -2.12
N LEU A 271 -11.94 13.45 -1.60
CA LEU A 271 -10.94 12.55 -2.15
C LEU A 271 -11.21 11.13 -1.66
N VAL A 272 -11.08 10.15 -2.53
CA VAL A 272 -11.11 8.73 -2.16
C VAL A 272 -9.93 8.00 -2.77
N TYR A 273 -9.47 6.97 -2.08
CA TYR A 273 -8.52 5.99 -2.59
C TYR A 273 -9.18 4.62 -2.56
N GLY A 274 -9.07 3.88 -3.66
CA GLY A 274 -9.65 2.54 -3.82
C GLY A 274 -8.67 1.55 -4.45
N MET A 275 -9.05 0.27 -4.41
CA MET A 275 -8.23 -0.85 -4.88
C MET A 275 -8.99 -1.73 -5.87
N GLY A 276 -8.27 -2.49 -6.68
CA GLY A 276 -8.84 -3.43 -7.64
C GLY A 276 -9.48 -2.77 -8.86
N TYR A 277 -9.82 -3.60 -9.84
CA TYR A 277 -10.62 -3.18 -10.97
C TYR A 277 -11.96 -2.62 -10.48
N ALA A 278 -12.21 -1.34 -10.79
CA ALA A 278 -13.59 -0.90 -11.00
C ALA A 278 -14.23 -1.88 -12.02
N SER A 279 -15.48 -2.28 -11.76
CA SER A 279 -16.17 -3.26 -12.60
C SER A 279 -16.27 -2.82 -14.07
N THR A 280 -16.84 -3.65 -14.93
CA THR A 280 -17.08 -3.32 -16.35
C THR A 280 -17.88 -2.02 -16.56
N ASP A 281 -18.59 -1.52 -15.54
CA ASP A 281 -18.97 -0.11 -15.43
C ASP A 281 -17.80 0.77 -14.97
N SER A 282 -17.31 1.63 -15.87
CA SER A 282 -16.20 2.55 -15.63
C SER A 282 -16.45 3.55 -14.48
N ASN A 283 -17.69 3.80 -14.06
CA ASN A 283 -18.01 4.70 -12.93
C ASN A 283 -18.08 3.98 -11.57
N SER A 284 -17.97 2.66 -11.58
CA SER A 284 -17.97 1.82 -10.38
C SER A 284 -16.83 2.16 -9.43
N THR A 285 -17.15 2.16 -8.14
CA THR A 285 -16.24 2.58 -7.04
C THR A 285 -16.51 1.79 -5.75
N TYR A 286 -16.90 0.52 -5.87
CA TYR A 286 -17.28 -0.32 -4.72
C TYR A 286 -16.12 -0.62 -3.74
N ASN A 287 -14.88 -0.55 -4.19
CA ASN A 287 -13.68 -0.92 -3.43
C ASN A 287 -12.92 0.32 -2.89
N ILE A 288 -13.63 1.32 -2.35
CA ILE A 288 -13.00 2.44 -1.63
C ILE A 288 -12.46 1.94 -0.28
N ILE A 289 -11.23 2.34 0.06
CA ILE A 289 -10.54 1.91 1.29
C ILE A 289 -10.27 3.06 2.26
N ALA A 290 -10.18 4.27 1.72
CA ALA A 290 -9.97 5.49 2.48
C ALA A 290 -10.62 6.67 1.77
N ALA A 291 -11.10 7.64 2.53
CA ALA A 291 -11.63 8.90 2.02
C ALA A 291 -11.15 10.10 2.87
N THR A 292 -11.14 11.28 2.27
CA THR A 292 -10.97 12.54 2.96
C THR A 292 -11.86 13.60 2.35
N GLU A 293 -12.78 14.08 3.17
CA GLU A 293 -13.67 15.19 2.88
C GLU A 293 -13.00 16.50 3.28
N PHE A 294 -13.12 17.53 2.43
CA PHE A 294 -12.60 18.86 2.67
C PHE A 294 -13.51 19.92 2.04
N GLN A 295 -13.49 21.13 2.57
CA GLN A 295 -14.18 22.28 1.99
C GLN A 295 -13.14 23.19 1.32
N VAL A 296 -13.37 23.64 0.08
CA VAL A 296 -12.47 24.59 -0.58
C VAL A 296 -12.49 25.90 0.21
N PRO A 297 -11.33 26.51 0.55
CA PRO A 297 -11.32 27.78 1.25
C PRO A 297 -12.04 28.88 0.44
N GLY A 298 -12.87 29.68 1.12
CA GLY A 298 -13.39 30.91 0.55
C GLY A 298 -12.26 31.89 0.21
N ASN A 299 -12.50 32.76 -0.79
CA ASN A 299 -11.64 33.92 -0.99
C ASN A 299 -11.78 34.83 0.23
N LYS A 300 -10.69 35.07 0.96
CA LYS A 300 -10.66 36.16 1.93
C LYS A 300 -10.56 37.47 1.15
N GLU A 301 -11.59 38.31 1.29
CA GLU A 301 -11.55 39.73 0.92
C GLU A 301 -10.53 40.50 1.78
#